data_AF-S5SSA3-F1
#
_entry.id   AF-S5SSA3-F1
#
_cell.length_a   1.000
_cell.length_b   1.000
_cell.length_c   1.000
_cell.angle_alpha   90.00
_cell.angle_beta   90.00
_cell.angle_gamma   90.00
#
_symmetry.space_group_name_H-M   'P 1'
#
loop_
_entity.id
_entity.type
_entity.pdbx_description
1 polymer ?
#
loop_
_entity_poly.entity_id
_entity_poly.type
_entity_poly.pdbx_seq_one_letter_code
_entity_poly.pdbx_strand_id
1 'polypeptide(L)'
;MAELSITDDRVTVTLTWWEKLASGRSHFALPLRTITAVEPVDSVVAAVAYERTKGRRVQATRIPGMTTTGVYAHDAEQTTTFLVCHREGPGIILDLMGATVDRIIVSTPKAQTYARALRKRLM
;
A
#
# COMPACT_ATOMS: atom_id res chain seq x y z
N MET A 1 10.13 -2.90 4.61
CA MET A 1 9.33 -3.70 3.65
C MET A 1 8.01 -4.07 4.33
N ALA A 2 6.99 -4.44 3.57
CA ALA A 2 5.70 -4.86 4.11
C ALA A 2 5.58 -6.39 4.14
N GLU A 3 4.99 -6.91 5.20
CA GLU A 3 4.52 -8.27 5.31
C GLU A 3 3.01 -8.27 5.48
N LEU A 4 2.33 -9.17 4.75
CA LEU A 4 0.89 -9.32 4.82
C LEU A 4 0.57 -10.61 5.56
N SER A 5 -0.30 -10.50 6.57
CA SER A 5 -1.04 -11.61 7.15
C SER A 5 -2.47 -11.57 6.60
N ILE A 6 -2.89 -12.65 5.94
CA ILE A 6 -4.17 -12.75 5.25
C ILE A 6 -5.01 -13.80 5.96
N THR A 7 -6.13 -13.38 6.56
CA THR A 7 -7.16 -14.26 7.12
C THR A 7 -8.34 -14.36 6.16
N ASP A 8 -9.40 -15.04 6.57
CA ASP A 8 -10.61 -15.18 5.75
C ASP A 8 -11.41 -13.88 5.65
N ASP A 9 -11.26 -12.99 6.63
CA ASP A 9 -12.05 -11.76 6.76
C ASP A 9 -11.21 -10.47 6.72
N ARG A 10 -9.88 -10.54 6.90
CA ARG A 10 -9.00 -9.37 6.98
C ARG A 10 -7.64 -9.58 6.33
N VAL A 11 -7.02 -8.46 5.98
CA VAL A 11 -5.61 -8.35 5.60
C VAL A 11 -4.93 -7.39 6.56
N THR A 12 -3.92 -7.88 7.26
CA THR A 12 -3.07 -7.06 8.12
C THR A 12 -1.74 -6.82 7.42
N VAL A 13 -1.42 -5.56 7.17
CA VAL A 13 -0.15 -5.12 6.60
C VAL A 13 0.74 -4.67 7.75
N THR A 14 1.79 -5.45 8.02
CA THR A 14 2.83 -5.12 8.99
C THR A 14 4.02 -4.52 8.28
N LEU A 15 4.48 -3.38 8.78
CA LEU A 15 5.58 -2.63 8.20
C LEU A 15 6.83 -2.88 9.04
N THR A 16 7.74 -3.72 8.53
CA THR A 16 8.92 -4.22 9.28
C THR A 16 9.96 -3.16 9.64
N TRP A 17 9.75 -1.90 9.26
CA TRP A 17 10.69 -0.80 9.53
C TRP A 17 10.01 0.44 10.12
N TRP A 18 8.70 0.37 10.40
CA TRP A 18 7.96 1.50 10.97
C TRP A 18 8.27 1.74 12.47
N GLU A 19 9.06 0.85 13.09
CA GLU A 19 9.52 0.95 14.49
C GLU A 19 10.34 2.21 14.81
N LYS A 20 10.66 3.06 13.83
CA LYS A 20 11.35 4.34 14.05
C LYS A 20 10.50 5.59 13.84
N LEU A 21 9.19 5.48 13.63
CA LEU A 21 8.30 6.63 13.65
C LEU A 21 7.54 6.73 14.98
N ALA A 22 7.58 7.94 15.54
CA ALA A 22 7.10 8.38 16.86
C ALA A 22 5.58 8.23 17.14
N SER A 23 4.88 7.28 16.49
CA SER A 23 3.41 7.13 16.54
C SER A 23 2.92 5.74 16.97
N GLY A 24 3.81 4.77 17.25
CA GLY A 24 3.46 3.50 17.90
C GLY A 24 2.61 2.50 17.11
N ARG A 25 2.18 2.80 15.87
CA ARG A 25 1.46 1.83 15.01
C ARG A 25 2.35 1.33 13.89
N SER A 26 2.81 0.08 14.01
CA SER A 26 3.69 -0.60 13.04
C SER A 26 2.92 -1.40 11.97
N HIS A 27 1.59 -1.38 12.01
CA HIS A 27 0.73 -2.15 11.11
C HIS A 27 -0.63 -1.46 10.93
N PHE A 28 -1.35 -1.86 9.88
CA PHE A 28 -2.75 -1.52 9.68
C PHE A 28 -3.51 -2.74 9.17
N ALA A 29 -4.80 -2.81 9.46
CA ALA A 29 -5.67 -3.92 9.09
C ALA A 29 -6.89 -3.44 8.32
N LEU A 30 -7.22 -4.14 7.25
CA LEU A 30 -8.34 -3.85 6.36
C LEU A 30 -9.23 -5.09 6.26
N PRO A 31 -10.57 -4.95 6.24
CA PRO A 31 -11.45 -6.07 5.92
C PRO A 31 -11.18 -6.55 4.49
N LEU A 32 -11.15 -7.86 4.25
CA LEU A 32 -10.90 -8.41 2.92
C LEU A 32 -11.94 -7.93 1.90
N ARG A 33 -13.21 -7.80 2.33
CA ARG A 33 -14.33 -7.28 1.52
C ARG A 33 -14.13 -5.88 0.97
N THR A 34 -13.24 -5.07 1.56
CA THR A 34 -12.98 -3.72 1.03
C THR A 34 -12.03 -3.77 -0.15
N ILE A 35 -11.31 -4.88 -0.38
CA ILE A 35 -10.37 -5.01 -1.48
C ILE A 35 -11.13 -5.42 -2.75
N THR A 36 -11.07 -4.58 -3.77
CA THR A 36 -11.78 -4.79 -5.04
C THR A 36 -10.85 -5.26 -6.15
N ALA A 37 -9.57 -4.86 -6.11
CA ALA A 37 -8.56 -5.34 -7.04
C ALA A 37 -7.20 -5.49 -6.37
N VAL A 38 -6.39 -6.39 -6.93
CA VAL A 38 -5.05 -6.70 -6.44
C VAL A 38 -4.10 -6.89 -7.60
N GLU A 39 -3.01 -6.12 -7.59
CA GLU A 39 -1.99 -6.12 -8.64
C GLU A 39 -0.58 -6.25 -8.03
N PRO A 40 0.18 -7.31 -8.35
CA PRO A 40 1.60 -7.35 -8.06
C PRO A 40 2.36 -6.52 -9.09
N VAL A 41 3.30 -5.70 -8.63
CA VAL A 41 4.20 -4.93 -9.48
C VAL A 41 5.65 -5.33 -9.22
N ASP A 42 6.45 -5.43 -10.29
CA ASP A 42 7.87 -5.78 -10.17
C ASP A 42 8.72 -4.62 -9.65
N SER A 43 8.25 -3.38 -9.84
CA SER A 43 8.89 -2.17 -9.32
C SER A 43 7.87 -1.16 -8.82
N VAL A 44 7.89 -0.87 -7.52
CA VAL A 44 7.05 0.18 -6.92
C VAL A 44 7.43 1.59 -7.38
N VAL A 45 8.63 1.78 -7.91
CA VAL A 45 9.13 3.12 -8.26
C VAL A 45 8.30 3.73 -9.38
N ALA A 46 7.94 2.93 -10.39
CA ALA A 46 7.09 3.37 -11.49
C ALA A 46 5.69 3.75 -11.00
N ALA A 47 5.09 2.93 -10.15
CA ALA A 47 3.79 3.22 -9.54
C ALA A 47 3.84 4.51 -8.71
N VAL A 48 4.87 4.69 -7.88
CA VAL A 48 5.07 5.91 -7.09
C VAL A 48 5.30 7.15 -7.98
N ALA A 49 6.01 7.02 -9.10
CA ALA A 49 6.26 8.13 -10.01
C ALA A 49 4.95 8.67 -10.61
N TYR A 50 4.02 7.78 -10.99
CA TYR A 50 2.67 8.16 -11.41
C TYR A 50 1.98 8.98 -10.32
N GLU A 51 1.95 8.44 -9.09
CA GLU A 51 1.27 9.06 -7.95
C GLU A 51 1.85 10.43 -7.59
N ARG A 52 3.17 10.62 -7.70
CA ARG A 52 3.83 11.90 -7.40
C ARG A 52 3.67 12.95 -8.47
N THR A 53 3.43 12.55 -9.71
CA THR A 53 3.28 13.48 -10.85
C THR A 53 1.84 13.90 -11.06
N LYS A 54 0.88 13.02 -10.75
CA LYS A 54 -0.56 13.25 -10.91
C LYS A 54 -1.28 13.61 -9.62
N GLY A 55 -0.78 13.14 -8.48
CA GLY A 55 -1.39 13.35 -7.18
C GLY A 55 -0.77 14.51 -6.40
N ARG A 56 -1.61 15.19 -5.62
CA ARG A 56 -1.20 16.17 -4.61
C ARG A 56 -0.95 15.47 -3.28
N ARG A 57 0.24 15.65 -2.72
CA ARG A 57 0.60 15.07 -1.42
C ARG A 57 -0.20 15.74 -0.29
N VAL A 58 -1.07 15.00 0.40
CA VAL A 58 -1.97 15.55 1.44
C VAL A 58 -1.50 15.26 2.85
N GLN A 59 -0.89 14.10 3.10
CA GLN A 59 -0.31 13.77 4.40
C GLN A 59 0.96 12.96 4.21
N ALA A 60 2.04 13.30 4.91
CA ALA A 60 3.27 12.54 4.80
C ALA A 60 4.17 12.64 6.01
N THR A 61 4.86 11.53 6.28
CA THR A 61 5.97 11.48 7.21
C THR A 61 7.23 11.14 6.42
N ARG A 62 8.27 11.98 6.45
CA ARG A 62 9.52 11.69 5.76
C ARG A 62 10.34 10.67 6.57
N ILE A 63 10.62 9.50 5.99
CA ILE A 63 11.41 8.45 6.65
C ILE A 63 12.71 8.18 5.85
N PRO A 64 13.89 8.22 6.49
CA PRO A 64 15.14 7.80 5.86
C PRO A 64 15.07 6.36 5.33
N GLY A 65 15.60 6.11 4.14
CA GLY A 65 15.56 4.79 3.49
C GLY A 65 14.34 4.56 2.59
N MET A 66 13.31 5.41 2.69
CA MET A 66 12.07 5.25 1.95
C MET A 66 11.99 6.17 0.74
N THR A 67 11.44 5.68 -0.38
CA THR A 67 11.22 6.53 -1.57
C THR A 67 10.07 7.48 -1.31
N THR A 68 8.98 6.95 -0.78
CA THR A 68 7.76 7.71 -0.56
C THR A 68 6.90 7.07 0.51
N THR A 69 6.47 7.92 1.44
CA THR A 69 5.51 7.67 2.51
C THR A 69 4.50 8.78 2.56
N GLY A 70 3.22 8.41 2.60
CA GLY A 70 2.13 9.36 2.78
C GLY A 70 0.90 9.03 1.97
N VAL A 71 -0.12 9.85 2.17
CA VAL A 71 -1.36 9.86 1.38
C VAL A 71 -1.22 10.93 0.29
N TYR A 72 -1.59 10.55 -0.93
CA TYR A 72 -1.69 11.41 -2.11
C TYR A 72 -3.15 11.45 -2.54
N ALA A 73 -3.65 12.65 -2.85
CA ALA A 73 -4.98 12.84 -3.40
C ALA A 73 -4.88 13.13 -4.90
N HIS A 74 -5.70 12.48 -5.70
CA HIS A 74 -5.85 12.76 -7.12
C HIS A 74 -7.13 13.54 -7.31
N ASP A 75 -7.01 14.87 -7.28
CA ASP A 75 -8.18 15.77 -7.24
C ASP A 75 -9.10 15.57 -8.49
N ALA A 76 -8.53 15.21 -9.65
CA ALA A 76 -9.30 14.93 -10.86
C ALA A 76 -10.13 13.63 -10.80
N GLU A 77 -9.60 12.61 -10.11
CA GLU A 77 -10.22 11.30 -9.97
C GLU A 77 -11.04 11.20 -8.68
N GLN A 78 -10.90 12.19 -7.78
CA GLN A 78 -11.44 12.21 -6.42
C GLN A 78 -11.05 10.98 -5.59
N THR A 79 -9.85 10.44 -5.85
CA THR A 79 -9.32 9.27 -5.16
C THR A 79 -8.13 9.62 -4.28
N THR A 80 -7.84 8.75 -3.33
CA THR A 80 -6.70 8.86 -2.43
C THR A 80 -5.88 7.58 -2.38
N THR A 81 -4.57 7.75 -2.46
CA THR A 81 -3.61 6.64 -2.44
C THR A 81 -2.70 6.75 -1.22
N PHE A 82 -2.64 5.70 -0.42
CA PHE A 82 -1.64 5.55 0.64
C PHE A 82 -0.41 4.80 0.12
N LEU A 83 0.74 5.46 0.20
CA LEU A 83 2.01 4.96 -0.29
C LEU A 83 2.94 4.62 0.88
N VAL A 84 3.48 3.41 0.84
CA VAL A 84 4.51 2.93 1.76
C VAL A 84 5.55 2.14 0.96
N CYS A 85 6.39 2.88 0.23
CA CYS A 85 7.33 2.30 -0.75
C CYS A 85 8.80 2.58 -0.43
N HIS A 86 9.62 1.52 -0.47
CA HIS A 86 11.09 1.58 -0.37
C HIS A 86 11.74 1.90 -1.73
N ARG A 87 13.04 2.22 -1.73
CA ARG A 87 13.82 2.74 -2.89
C ARG A 87 13.64 1.97 -4.18
N GLU A 88 13.55 0.66 -4.11
CA GLU A 88 13.45 -0.20 -5.28
C GLU A 88 12.89 -1.57 -4.90
N GLY A 89 12.34 -2.27 -5.88
CA GLY A 89 11.89 -3.65 -5.76
C GLY A 89 10.37 -3.84 -5.88
N PRO A 90 9.92 -5.09 -5.77
CA PRO A 90 8.54 -5.45 -6.00
C PRO A 90 7.61 -4.89 -4.93
N GLY A 91 6.34 -4.80 -5.28
CA GLY A 91 5.28 -4.39 -4.38
C GLY A 91 3.92 -4.89 -4.81
N ILE A 92 2.93 -4.54 -4.02
CA ILE A 92 1.55 -4.91 -4.28
C ILE A 92 0.68 -3.65 -4.18
N ILE A 93 -0.20 -3.51 -5.16
CA ILE A 93 -1.25 -2.50 -5.22
C ILE A 93 -2.55 -3.17 -4.81
N LEU A 94 -3.26 -2.52 -3.90
CA LEU A 94 -4.59 -2.91 -3.46
C LEU A 94 -5.54 -1.75 -3.76
N ASP A 95 -6.54 -2.00 -4.58
CA ASP A 95 -7.65 -1.06 -4.77
C ASP A 95 -8.75 -1.40 -3.76
N LEU A 96 -9.31 -0.35 -3.17
CA LEU A 96 -10.21 -0.43 -2.05
C LEU A 96 -11.52 0.30 -2.36
N MET A 97 -12.60 -0.18 -1.73
CA MET A 97 -13.89 0.49 -1.71
C MET A 97 -14.41 0.58 -0.28
N GLY A 98 -14.92 1.76 0.11
CA GLY A 98 -15.47 1.99 1.45
C GLY A 98 -14.42 1.99 2.58
N ALA A 99 -13.15 2.18 2.23
CA ALA A 99 -12.06 2.39 3.19
C ALA A 99 -11.67 3.88 3.27
N THR A 100 -10.78 4.25 4.19
CA THR A 100 -10.30 5.63 4.36
C THR A 100 -9.45 6.12 3.19
N VAL A 101 -8.87 5.19 2.43
CA VAL A 101 -8.17 5.47 1.17
C VAL A 101 -8.66 4.50 0.11
N ASP A 102 -8.58 4.92 -1.13
CA ASP A 102 -9.08 4.16 -2.29
C ASP A 102 -8.03 3.22 -2.85
N ARG A 103 -6.75 3.49 -2.57
CA ARG A 103 -5.63 2.69 -3.05
C ARG A 103 -4.52 2.60 -2.02
N ILE A 104 -3.87 1.44 -1.96
CA ILE A 104 -2.66 1.22 -1.16
C ILE A 104 -1.57 0.64 -2.04
N ILE A 105 -0.37 1.22 -1.98
CA ILE A 105 0.82 0.69 -2.65
C ILE A 105 1.91 0.46 -1.61
N VAL A 106 2.32 -0.80 -1.44
CA VAL A 106 3.32 -1.20 -0.45
C VAL A 106 4.44 -2.03 -1.10
N SER A 107 5.69 -1.73 -0.74
CA SER A 107 6.84 -2.56 -1.17
C SER A 107 6.88 -3.87 -0.40
N THR A 108 6.97 -4.99 -1.11
CA THR A 108 7.12 -6.32 -0.49
C THR A 108 7.78 -7.31 -1.46
N PRO A 109 8.79 -8.07 -1.01
CA PRO A 109 9.42 -9.12 -1.84
C PRO A 109 8.46 -10.27 -2.18
N LYS A 110 7.36 -10.40 -1.43
CA LYS A 110 6.38 -11.49 -1.56
C LYS A 110 5.16 -11.08 -2.41
N ALA A 111 5.27 -10.02 -3.22
CA ALA A 111 4.17 -9.41 -3.97
C ALA A 111 3.32 -10.43 -4.76
N GLN A 112 3.97 -11.25 -5.59
CA GLN A 112 3.31 -12.28 -6.40
C GLN A 112 2.59 -13.33 -5.52
N THR A 113 3.21 -13.71 -4.41
CA THR A 113 2.63 -14.69 -3.47
C THR A 113 1.38 -14.13 -2.80
N TYR A 114 1.43 -12.89 -2.31
CA TYR A 114 0.28 -12.24 -1.70
C TYR A 114 -0.83 -11.96 -2.70
N ALA A 115 -0.50 -11.50 -3.91
CA ALA A 115 -1.48 -11.27 -4.96
C ALA A 115 -2.26 -12.54 -5.29
N ARG A 116 -1.57 -13.68 -5.45
CA ARG A 116 -2.21 -14.98 -5.65
C ARG A 116 -3.10 -15.39 -4.47
N ALA A 117 -2.63 -15.20 -3.24
CA ALA A 117 -3.37 -15.56 -2.05
C ALA A 117 -4.65 -14.72 -1.86
N LEU A 118 -4.59 -13.43 -2.20
CA LEU A 118 -5.74 -12.51 -2.13
C LEU A 118 -6.74 -12.80 -3.25
N ARG A 119 -6.28 -12.91 -4.51
CA ARG A 119 -7.17 -13.19 -5.65
C ARG A 119 -8.00 -14.45 -5.46
N LYS A 120 -7.42 -15.50 -4.87
CA LYS A 120 -8.15 -16.74 -4.53
C LYS A 120 -9.31 -16.55 -3.55
N ARG A 121 -9.30 -15.49 -2.74
CA ARG A 121 -10.32 -15.20 -1.73
C ARG A 121 -11.31 -14.11 -2.15
N LEU A 122 -11.00 -13.41 -3.25
CA LEU A 122 -11.88 -12.41 -3.85
C LEU A 122 -12.78 -12.99 -4.96
N MET A 123 -12.49 -14.21 -5.39
CA MET A 123 -13.35 -15.04 -6.26
C MET A 123 -14.43 -15.71 -5.42
#